data_AF-A0A149QYF5-F1
#
_entry.id   AF-A0A149QYF5-F1
#
_cell.length_a   1.000
_cell.length_b   1.000
_cell.length_c   1.000
_cell.angle_alpha   90.00
_cell.angle_beta   90.00
_cell.angle_gamma   90.00
#
_symmetry.space_group_name_H-M   'P 1'
#
loop_
_entity.id
_entity.type
_entity.pdbx_description
1 polymer ?
#
loop_
_entity_poly.entity_id
_entity_poly.type
_entity_poly.pdbx_seq_one_letter_code
_entity_poly.pdbx_strand_id
1 'polypeptide(L)'
;MHWTTPLSAARRPLLAAGLVALGLNALVLSAVVMPARAETPANAVYAGKVDEGSASLTLTAGGQKGLLHIQSASCSASVSGDITEMGRGMLLTVPSDDLHPEQCHIALLARNGVVTDASEEVSCRQWHGADCDFDFSGNMARQPPP
;
A
#
# COMPACT_ATOMS: atom_id res chain seq x y z
N MET A 1 -54.43 -49.90 3.17
CA MET A 1 -54.19 -49.09 1.95
C MET A 1 -52.91 -49.67 1.32
N HIS A 2 -53.00 -50.65 0.41
CA HIS A 2 -52.96 -50.49 -1.07
C HIS A 2 -51.75 -49.60 -1.49
N TRP A 3 -50.73 -50.03 -2.27
CA TRP A 3 -50.70 -50.60 -3.63
C TRP A 3 -49.30 -51.23 -3.92
N THR A 4 -49.18 -52.48 -4.37
CA THR A 4 -48.85 -53.01 -5.74
C THR A 4 -47.49 -52.64 -6.40
N THR A 5 -46.72 -53.69 -6.72
CA THR A 5 -45.56 -53.89 -7.64
C THR A 5 -45.91 -53.73 -9.15
N PRO A 6 -45.12 -54.13 -10.21
CA PRO A 6 -43.68 -54.48 -10.44
C PRO A 6 -43.10 -53.88 -11.78
N LEU A 7 -42.00 -54.49 -12.31
CA LEU A 7 -41.47 -54.53 -13.71
C LEU A 7 -40.35 -53.51 -14.03
N SER A 8 -39.32 -53.78 -14.85
CA SER A 8 -38.93 -54.92 -15.68
C SER A 8 -37.45 -54.80 -16.08
N ALA A 9 -36.88 -55.91 -16.55
CA ALA A 9 -35.52 -56.10 -17.05
C ALA A 9 -35.12 -55.22 -18.24
N ALA A 10 -33.80 -55.04 -18.46
CA ALA A 10 -33.11 -55.50 -19.69
C ALA A 10 -31.62 -55.10 -19.78
N ARG A 11 -30.79 -56.14 -20.01
CA ARG A 11 -29.71 -56.26 -21.02
C ARG A 11 -28.47 -55.34 -21.00
N ARG A 12 -27.33 -56.03 -20.80
CA ARG A 12 -25.94 -55.75 -21.23
C ARG A 12 -25.85 -55.26 -22.70
N PRO A 13 -24.80 -54.55 -23.14
CA PRO A 13 -23.53 -55.22 -23.49
C PRO A 13 -22.22 -54.46 -23.17
N LEU A 14 -21.16 -55.26 -23.22
CA LEU A 14 -19.73 -55.00 -23.20
C LEU A 14 -19.22 -54.30 -24.48
N LEU A 15 -18.04 -53.69 -24.34
CA LEU A 15 -16.99 -53.44 -25.36
C LEU A 15 -17.21 -52.34 -26.41
N ALA A 16 -16.37 -51.31 -26.34
CA ALA A 16 -15.62 -50.74 -27.47
C ALA A 16 -14.68 -49.65 -26.89
N ALA A 17 -13.38 -49.90 -26.83
CA ALA A 17 -12.40 -49.56 -27.87
C ALA A 17 -11.57 -48.35 -27.40
N GLY A 18 -10.26 -48.57 -27.26
CA GLY A 18 -9.32 -47.62 -26.70
C GLY A 18 -9.14 -46.37 -27.55
N LEU A 19 -8.94 -45.24 -26.88
CA LEU A 19 -8.28 -44.08 -27.45
C LEU A 19 -6.82 -44.06 -26.96
N VAL A 20 -5.90 -44.29 -27.91
CA VAL A 20 -4.50 -43.93 -27.78
C VAL A 20 -4.43 -42.40 -27.84
N ALA A 21 -4.27 -41.75 -26.69
CA ALA A 21 -3.96 -40.33 -26.63
C ALA A 21 -2.43 -40.14 -26.70
N LEU A 22 -1.91 -39.98 -27.92
CA LEU A 22 -0.60 -39.38 -28.16
C LEU A 22 -0.73 -37.88 -27.86
N GLY A 23 -0.57 -37.52 -26.58
CA GLY A 23 -0.57 -36.14 -26.12
C GLY A 23 0.71 -35.43 -26.56
N LEU A 24 0.56 -34.44 -27.42
CA LEU A 24 1.58 -33.45 -27.77
C LEU A 24 2.23 -32.87 -26.50
N ASN A 25 3.56 -32.88 -26.46
CA ASN A 25 4.36 -32.07 -25.55
C ASN A 25 4.13 -30.58 -25.88
N ALA A 26 3.08 -29.99 -25.30
CA ALA A 26 2.92 -28.54 -25.27
C ALA A 26 3.93 -27.99 -24.26
N LEU A 27 5.03 -27.41 -24.76
CA LEU A 27 5.87 -26.53 -23.96
C LEU A 27 5.01 -25.36 -23.48
N VAL A 28 4.57 -25.43 -22.23
CA VAL A 28 3.96 -24.30 -21.54
C VAL A 28 5.08 -23.30 -21.28
N LEU A 29 5.22 -22.31 -22.16
CA LEU A 29 5.99 -21.10 -21.86
C LEU A 29 5.25 -20.37 -20.74
N SER A 30 5.61 -20.66 -19.50
CA SER A 30 5.22 -19.84 -18.35
C SER A 30 5.88 -18.46 -18.50
N ALA A 31 5.15 -17.52 -19.08
CA ALA A 31 5.50 -16.12 -19.03
C ALA A 31 5.60 -15.72 -17.56
N VAL A 32 6.82 -15.43 -17.10
CA VAL A 32 7.08 -14.87 -15.77
C VAL A 32 6.46 -13.48 -15.78
N VAL A 33 5.21 -13.38 -15.32
CA VAL A 33 4.57 -12.10 -15.06
C VAL A 33 5.31 -11.50 -13.87
N MET A 34 6.26 -10.61 -14.16
CA MET A 34 6.86 -9.79 -13.11
C MET A 34 5.73 -8.97 -12.47
N PRO A 35 5.61 -8.94 -11.13
CA PRO A 35 4.62 -8.09 -10.49
C PRO A 35 4.93 -6.64 -10.89
N ALA A 36 3.96 -5.99 -11.54
CA ALA A 36 4.05 -4.58 -11.82
C ALA A 36 4.28 -3.86 -10.49
N ARG A 37 5.35 -3.06 -10.41
CA ARG A 37 5.59 -2.20 -9.26
C ARG A 37 4.36 -1.29 -9.15
N ALA A 38 3.69 -1.32 -8.00
CA ALA A 38 2.55 -0.45 -7.77
C ALA A 38 3.07 1.00 -7.81
N GLU A 39 2.80 1.71 -8.89
CA GLU A 39 3.14 3.12 -9.00
C GLU A 39 2.38 3.89 -7.92
N THR A 40 3.09 4.65 -7.10
CA THR A 40 2.43 5.54 -6.15
C THR A 40 1.66 6.59 -6.94
N PRO A 41 0.34 6.70 -6.73
CA PRO A 41 -0.49 7.57 -7.53
C PRO A 41 -0.08 9.02 -7.33
N ALA A 42 0.16 9.72 -8.44
CA ALA A 42 0.36 11.16 -8.44
C ALA A 42 -0.81 11.84 -7.72
N ASN A 43 -0.51 12.82 -6.85
CA ASN A 43 -1.52 13.62 -6.14
C ASN A 43 -2.33 12.84 -5.07
N ALA A 44 -1.76 11.77 -4.52
CA ALA A 44 -2.38 11.07 -3.39
C ALA A 44 -2.33 11.90 -2.11
N VAL A 45 -3.46 12.02 -1.42
CA VAL A 45 -3.55 12.60 -0.08
C VAL A 45 -3.77 11.47 0.92
N TYR A 46 -3.00 11.43 1.98
CA TYR A 46 -3.20 10.58 3.14
C TYR A 46 -3.56 11.49 4.30
N ALA A 47 -4.57 11.13 5.08
CA ALA A 47 -4.99 11.91 6.24
C ALA A 47 -5.41 11.00 7.38
N GLY A 48 -5.15 11.44 8.61
CA GLY A 48 -5.41 10.65 9.81
C GLY A 48 -5.34 11.47 11.09
N LYS A 49 -5.47 10.77 12.21
CA LYS A 49 -5.35 11.32 13.55
C LYS A 49 -3.94 11.09 14.08
N VAL A 50 -3.41 12.12 14.73
CA VAL A 50 -2.23 12.05 15.63
C VAL A 50 -2.70 12.32 17.04
N ASP A 51 -1.80 12.17 18.01
CA ASP A 51 -2.10 12.53 19.38
C ASP A 51 -2.61 13.99 19.45
N GLU A 52 -3.75 14.16 20.12
CA GLU A 52 -4.46 15.43 20.29
C GLU A 52 -4.74 16.25 19.00
N GLY A 53 -4.70 15.61 17.80
CA GLY A 53 -4.66 16.37 16.55
C GLY A 53 -5.05 15.61 15.28
N SER A 54 -4.52 16.09 14.16
CA SER A 54 -4.65 15.53 12.82
C SER A 54 -3.38 15.72 12.02
N ALA A 55 -3.16 14.80 11.09
CA ALA A 55 -2.05 14.84 10.17
C ALA A 55 -2.51 14.60 8.74
N SER A 56 -1.77 15.16 7.79
CA SER A 56 -1.93 14.85 6.38
C SER A 56 -0.60 14.82 5.65
N LEU A 57 -0.48 13.88 4.72
CA LEU A 57 0.61 13.80 3.75
C LEU A 57 0.03 13.95 2.36
N THR A 58 0.48 14.97 1.63
CA THR A 58 0.13 15.17 0.22
C THR A 58 1.32 14.83 -0.65
N LEU A 59 1.16 13.82 -1.50
CA LEU A 59 2.15 13.46 -2.51
C LEU A 59 1.91 14.24 -3.79
N THR A 60 2.93 14.86 -4.36
CA THR A 60 2.86 15.63 -5.60
C THR A 60 3.96 15.20 -6.58
N ALA A 61 4.03 15.81 -7.76
CA ALA A 61 5.06 15.52 -8.77
C ALA A 61 5.22 14.01 -9.08
N GLY A 62 4.10 13.31 -9.30
CA GLY A 62 4.14 11.87 -9.57
C GLY A 62 4.54 11.02 -8.36
N GLY A 63 4.38 11.52 -7.13
CA GLY A 63 4.80 10.84 -5.91
C GLY A 63 6.22 11.14 -5.46
N GLN A 64 6.97 11.99 -6.19
CA GLN A 64 8.37 12.30 -5.89
C GLN A 64 8.54 13.40 -4.84
N LYS A 65 7.49 14.18 -4.57
CA LYS A 65 7.50 15.25 -3.57
C LYS A 65 6.40 15.01 -2.55
N GLY A 66 6.66 15.36 -1.29
CA GLY A 66 5.72 15.23 -0.18
C GLY A 66 5.60 16.53 0.59
N LEU A 67 4.37 16.88 0.97
CA LEU A 67 4.07 17.87 1.99
C LEU A 67 3.42 17.15 3.17
N LEU A 68 4.10 17.12 4.31
CA LEU A 68 3.61 16.57 5.55
C LEU A 68 3.20 17.72 6.47
N HIS A 69 1.96 17.67 6.96
CA HIS A 69 1.41 18.66 7.87
C HIS A 69 0.85 17.97 9.10
N ILE A 70 1.18 18.49 10.28
CA ILE A 70 0.59 18.12 11.56
C ILE A 70 -0.04 19.35 12.20
N GLN A 71 -1.21 19.12 12.81
CA GLN A 71 -1.89 20.09 13.64
C GLN A 71 -2.50 19.39 14.86
N SER A 72 -2.08 19.79 16.06
CA SER A 72 -2.64 19.40 17.34
C SER A 72 -3.01 20.64 18.17
N ALA A 73 -3.50 20.45 19.39
CA ALA A 73 -3.78 21.56 20.31
C ALA A 73 -2.52 22.36 20.70
N SER A 74 -1.35 21.71 20.71
CA SER A 74 -0.07 22.24 21.18
C SER A 74 0.95 22.50 20.06
N CYS A 75 0.73 21.96 18.86
CA CYS A 75 1.66 22.04 17.74
C CYS A 75 0.95 22.30 16.41
N SER A 76 1.58 23.09 15.54
CA SER A 76 1.21 23.16 14.11
C SER A 76 2.49 23.29 13.29
N ALA A 77 2.82 22.25 12.52
CA ALA A 77 4.04 22.19 11.72
C ALA A 77 3.78 21.65 10.31
N SER A 78 4.61 22.07 9.37
CA SER A 78 4.60 21.59 7.99
C SER A 78 6.03 21.44 7.51
N VAL A 79 6.32 20.30 6.88
CA VAL A 79 7.60 20.04 6.23
C VAL A 79 7.37 19.52 4.81
N SER A 80 8.24 19.93 3.90
CA SER A 80 8.15 19.55 2.49
C SER A 80 9.48 19.06 1.97
N GLY A 81 9.47 18.00 1.18
CA GLY A 81 10.70 17.34 0.77
C GLY A 81 10.52 16.33 -0.35
N ASP A 82 11.62 15.65 -0.66
CA ASP A 82 11.67 14.56 -1.61
C ASP A 82 11.16 13.27 -1.01
N ILE A 83 10.38 12.52 -1.77
CA ILE A 83 9.86 11.21 -1.40
C ILE A 83 10.67 10.14 -2.11
N THR A 84 11.27 9.26 -1.33
CA THR A 84 11.90 8.04 -1.83
C THR A 84 11.09 6.83 -1.38
N GLU A 85 10.53 6.07 -2.32
CA GLU A 85 9.88 4.80 -1.98
C GLU A 85 10.90 3.77 -1.50
N MET A 86 10.64 3.19 -0.33
CA MET A 86 11.49 2.21 0.33
C MET A 86 10.70 0.95 0.69
N GLY A 87 10.61 0.01 -0.24
CA GLY A 87 9.98 -1.29 0.01
C GLY A 87 8.52 -1.20 0.46
N ARG A 88 8.29 -1.20 1.79
CA ARG A 88 6.96 -1.11 2.42
C ARG A 88 6.66 0.28 3.00
N GLY A 89 7.39 1.31 2.57
CA GLY A 89 7.26 2.66 3.09
C GLY A 89 7.80 3.72 2.14
N MET A 90 7.85 4.95 2.63
CA MET A 90 8.37 6.13 1.97
C MET A 90 9.32 6.85 2.92
N LEU A 91 10.38 7.44 2.41
CA LEU A 91 11.23 8.34 3.16
C LEU A 91 11.00 9.75 2.64
N LEU A 92 10.50 10.64 3.51
CA LEU A 92 10.46 12.07 3.23
C LEU A 92 11.80 12.69 3.67
N THR A 93 12.54 13.26 2.72
CA THR A 93 13.80 13.94 2.97
C THR A 93 13.63 15.43 2.72
N VAL A 94 13.72 16.21 3.79
CA VAL A 94 13.73 17.68 3.73
C VAL A 94 15.20 18.10 3.52
N PRO A 95 15.51 18.79 2.42
CA PRO A 95 16.89 19.18 2.12
C PRO A 95 17.39 20.19 3.15
N SER A 96 18.67 20.11 3.49
CA SER A 96 19.35 21.12 4.31
C SER A 96 19.27 22.51 3.66
N ASP A 97 19.24 23.55 4.47
CA ASP A 97 19.37 24.95 4.04
C ASP A 97 20.39 25.70 4.91
N ASP A 98 20.56 27.00 4.65
CA ASP A 98 21.52 27.85 5.38
C ASP A 98 21.19 28.00 6.87
N LEU A 99 19.92 27.81 7.26
CA LEU A 99 19.43 27.87 8.64
C LEU A 99 19.43 26.49 9.30
N HIS A 100 19.33 25.43 8.51
CA HIS A 100 19.20 24.04 8.93
C HIS A 100 20.20 23.17 8.15
N PRO A 101 21.48 23.11 8.58
CA PRO A 101 22.55 22.46 7.83
C PRO A 101 22.42 20.93 7.75
N GLU A 102 21.54 20.35 8.57
CA GLU A 102 21.23 18.92 8.54
C GLU A 102 19.94 18.64 7.78
N GLN A 103 19.94 17.57 6.99
CA GLN A 103 18.72 17.06 6.36
C GLN A 103 17.80 16.48 7.42
N CYS A 104 16.51 16.75 7.29
CA CYS A 104 15.49 16.05 8.09
C CYS A 104 14.98 14.84 7.31
N HIS A 105 14.94 13.70 7.98
CA HIS A 105 14.43 12.45 7.42
C HIS A 105 13.25 11.96 8.24
N ILE A 106 12.13 11.67 7.57
CA ILE A 106 10.92 11.13 8.19
C ILE A 106 10.57 9.84 7.46
N ALA A 107 10.71 8.71 8.15
CA ALA A 107 10.41 7.39 7.60
C ALA A 107 8.93 7.05 7.81
N LEU A 108 8.17 6.98 6.72
CA LEU A 108 6.73 6.72 6.71
C LEU A 108 6.44 5.28 6.32
N LEU A 109 5.83 4.49 7.20
CA LEU A 109 5.41 3.13 6.86
C LEU A 109 4.12 3.18 6.04
N ALA A 110 4.11 2.60 4.84
CA ALA A 110 2.98 2.64 3.92
C ALA A 110 2.58 1.23 3.46
N ARG A 111 1.39 0.77 3.88
CA ARG A 111 0.87 -0.56 3.55
C ARG A 111 -0.55 -0.47 3.04
N ASN A 112 -0.81 -1.08 1.89
CA ASN A 112 -2.16 -1.18 1.30
C ASN A 112 -2.87 0.19 1.17
N GLY A 113 -2.14 1.25 0.84
CA GLY A 113 -2.71 2.61 0.74
C GLY A 113 -2.99 3.29 2.07
N VAL A 114 -2.46 2.76 3.18
CA VAL A 114 -2.49 3.39 4.50
C VAL A 114 -1.08 3.70 4.93
N VAL A 115 -0.82 4.95 5.33
CA VAL A 115 0.40 5.34 6.03
C VAL A 115 0.14 5.15 7.51
N THR A 116 0.84 4.25 8.17
CA THR A 116 0.48 3.77 9.51
C THR A 116 1.43 4.26 10.61
N ASP A 117 2.56 4.85 10.24
CA ASP A 117 3.59 5.22 11.19
C ASP A 117 4.59 6.22 10.56
N ALA A 118 5.15 7.10 11.38
CA ALA A 118 6.42 7.79 11.12
C ALA A 118 7.40 7.26 12.15
N SER A 119 7.85 6.04 11.89
CA SER A 119 8.52 5.24 12.91
C SER A 119 9.84 5.85 13.37
N GLU A 120 10.44 6.75 12.56
CA GLU A 120 11.73 7.37 12.85
C GLU A 120 11.82 8.78 12.24
N GLU A 121 12.20 9.75 13.06
CA GLU A 121 12.69 11.06 12.65
C GLU A 121 14.18 11.20 12.93
N VAL A 122 14.91 11.77 11.98
CA VAL A 122 16.32 12.13 12.16
C VAL A 122 16.50 13.61 11.82
N SER A 123 17.02 14.38 12.78
CA SER A 123 17.35 15.81 12.62
C SER A 123 16.19 16.73 12.21
N CYS A 124 14.96 16.37 12.54
CA CYS A 124 13.75 17.11 12.14
C CYS A 124 13.32 18.23 13.11
N ARG A 125 13.78 18.19 14.37
CA ARG A 125 13.38 19.15 15.41
C ARG A 125 13.54 20.63 15.04
N GLN A 126 14.54 20.95 14.22
CA GLN A 126 14.79 22.33 13.82
C GLN A 126 13.79 22.81 12.75
N TRP A 127 13.23 21.88 11.97
CA TRP A 127 12.28 22.15 10.89
C TRP A 127 10.85 22.37 11.38
N HIS A 128 10.47 21.67 12.45
CA HIS A 128 9.10 21.65 12.94
C HIS A 128 8.94 22.20 14.36
N GLY A 129 10.03 22.38 15.10
CA GLY A 129 10.05 22.89 16.48
C GLY A 129 10.10 21.78 17.53
N ALA A 130 10.62 22.09 18.72
CA ALA A 130 10.78 21.08 19.78
C ALA A 130 9.48 20.46 20.29
N ASP A 131 8.36 21.15 20.10
CA ASP A 131 7.03 20.76 20.58
C ASP A 131 6.24 19.94 19.55
N CYS A 132 6.81 19.69 18.36
CA CYS A 132 6.12 19.12 17.21
C CYS A 132 6.68 17.76 16.79
N ASP A 133 6.52 16.72 17.61
CA ASP A 133 6.91 15.37 17.17
C ASP A 133 5.94 14.85 16.09
N PHE A 134 6.45 14.36 14.95
CA PHE A 134 5.63 13.64 13.96
C PHE A 134 5.40 12.17 14.37
N ASP A 135 5.08 11.92 15.64
CA ASP A 135 4.65 10.59 16.09
C ASP A 135 3.20 10.33 15.66
N PHE A 136 3.04 9.51 14.61
CA PHE A 136 1.74 9.02 14.16
C PHE A 136 1.31 7.81 15.01
N SER A 137 0.78 8.05 16.20
CA SER A 137 0.10 7.00 16.98
C SER A 137 -1.17 6.44 16.30
N GLY A 138 -1.59 7.05 15.19
CA GLY A 138 -2.76 6.68 14.40
C GLY A 138 -2.48 6.47 12.90
N ASN A 139 -3.41 5.79 12.23
CA ASN A 139 -3.31 5.51 10.80
C ASN A 139 -3.78 6.70 9.94
N MET A 140 -2.99 7.09 8.93
CA MET A 140 -3.38 7.97 7.84
C MET A 140 -3.82 7.17 6.61
N ALA A 141 -5.12 7.19 6.32
CA ALA A 141 -5.66 6.49 5.16
C ALA A 141 -5.61 7.38 3.92
N ARG A 142 -5.36 6.78 2.75
CA ARG A 142 -5.50 7.47 1.47
C ARG A 142 -6.93 8.00 1.32
N GLN A 143 -7.04 9.28 1.04
CA GLN A 143 -8.29 9.96 0.77
C GLN A 143 -8.70 9.76 -0.70
N PRO A 144 -10.01 9.71 -1.00
CA PRO A 144 -10.49 9.76 -2.37
C PRO A 144 -10.04 11.09 -3.03
N PRO A 145 -9.85 11.11 -4.37
CA PRO A 145 -9.65 12.36 -5.07
C PRO A 145 -10.86 13.29 -4.84
N PRO A 146 -10.64 14.61 -4.80
CA PRO A 146 -11.73 15.59 -4.67
C PRO A 146 -12.72 15.52 -5.85
#